data_AF-A0A2D7PIE6-F1
#
_entry.id   AF-A0A2D7PIE6-F1
#
_cell.length_a   1.000
_cell.length_b   1.000
_cell.length_c   1.000
_cell.angle_alpha   90.00
_cell.angle_beta   90.00
_cell.angle_gamma   90.00
#
_symmetry.space_group_name_H-M   'P 1'
#
loop_
_entity.id
_entity.type
_entity.pdbx_description
1 polymer ?
#
loop_
_entity_poly.entity_id
_entity_poly.type
_entity_poly.pdbx_seq_one_letter_code
_entity_poly.pdbx_strand_id
1 'polypeptide(L)'
;MDAKTIEPKEVVPASRKLGRSDAAGIAKKATRLIVAKGKKVDEFAPGGKAPKAAVDAMLGPTGNLRAPCLVAGKTVIVGFNEDVYSEIFG
;
A
#
# COMPACT_ATOMS: atom_id res chain seq x y z
N MET A 1 4.07 24.63 6.01
CA MET A 1 3.84 23.18 5.91
C MET A 1 5.05 22.61 5.20
N ASP A 2 6.12 22.42 5.98
CA ASP A 2 7.39 21.92 5.48
C ASP A 2 7.18 20.55 4.86
N ALA A 3 7.39 20.46 3.55
CA ALA A 3 7.44 19.19 2.85
C ALA A 3 8.55 18.39 3.51
N LYS A 4 8.19 17.40 4.33
CA LYS A 4 9.16 16.50 4.93
C LYS A 4 10.02 15.97 3.80
N THR A 5 11.34 16.10 3.94
CA THR A 5 12.36 15.75 2.94
C THR A 5 12.40 14.23 2.73
N ILE A 6 11.33 13.68 2.17
CA ILE A 6 11.12 12.26 1.93
C ILE A 6 11.12 12.10 0.42
N GLU A 7 12.27 11.70 -0.12
CA GLU A 7 12.42 11.42 -1.54
C GLU A 7 12.04 9.96 -1.82
N PRO A 8 11.11 9.69 -2.76
CA PRO A 8 10.76 8.32 -3.11
C PRO A 8 11.96 7.66 -3.83
N LYS A 9 12.50 6.61 -3.22
CA LYS A 9 13.62 5.82 -3.80
C LYS A 9 13.26 5.20 -5.15
N GLU A 10 12.00 4.81 -5.32
CA GLU A 10 11.49 4.25 -6.57
C GLU A 10 10.06 4.76 -6.80
N VAL A 11 9.82 5.30 -7.99
CA VAL A 11 8.49 5.74 -8.42
C VAL A 11 8.04 4.83 -9.55
N VAL A 12 6.96 4.09 -9.30
CA VAL A 12 6.35 3.24 -10.31
C VAL A 12 5.13 3.98 -10.89
N PRO A 13 5.09 4.24 -12.20
CA PRO A 13 3.97 4.94 -12.81
C PRO A 13 2.70 4.10 -12.75
N ALA A 14 1.54 4.74 -12.55
CA ALA A 14 0.24 4.06 -12.51
C ALA A 14 -0.12 3.33 -13.82
N SER A 15 0.54 3.67 -14.94
CA SER A 15 0.40 2.98 -16.22
C SER A 15 0.97 1.54 -16.19
N ARG A 16 1.89 1.27 -15.25
CA ARG A 16 2.34 -0.10 -14.97
C ARG A 16 1.24 -0.82 -14.22
N LYS A 17 0.42 -1.57 -14.96
CA LYS A 17 -0.66 -2.40 -14.41
C LYS A 17 -0.08 -3.50 -13.53
N LEU A 18 0.03 -3.23 -12.23
CA LEU A 18 0.44 -4.22 -11.24
C LEU A 18 -0.76 -5.10 -10.92
N GLY A 19 -0.64 -6.39 -11.20
CA GLY A 19 -1.73 -7.35 -11.02
C GLY A 19 -1.71 -7.99 -9.64
N ARG A 20 -2.52 -9.05 -9.50
CA ARG A 20 -2.61 -9.86 -8.28
C ARG A 20 -1.27 -10.45 -7.83
N SER A 21 -0.46 -10.92 -8.77
CA SER A 21 0.85 -11.52 -8.48
C SER A 21 1.82 -10.48 -7.91
N ASP A 22 1.84 -9.27 -8.47
CA ASP A 22 2.65 -8.16 -7.97
C ASP A 22 2.19 -7.73 -6.57
N ALA A 23 0.88 -7.55 -6.38
CA ALA A 23 0.29 -7.21 -5.09
C ALA A 23 0.64 -8.25 -4.01
N ALA A 24 0.58 -9.54 -4.34
CA ALA A 24 0.99 -10.62 -3.45
C ALA A 24 2.49 -10.57 -3.14
N GLY A 25 3.34 -10.25 -4.13
CA GLY A 25 4.77 -10.07 -3.94
C GLY A 25 5.11 -8.92 -2.97
N ILE A 26 4.40 -7.80 -3.10
CA ILE A 26 4.52 -6.64 -2.21
C ILE A 26 4.03 -7.01 -0.80
N ALA A 27 2.85 -7.62 -0.68
CA ALA A 27 2.27 -8.00 0.60
C ALA A 27 3.16 -8.98 1.37
N LYS A 28 3.79 -9.96 0.70
CA LYS A 28 4.71 -10.91 1.36
C LYS A 28 5.93 -10.23 1.97
N LYS A 29 6.43 -9.16 1.35
CA LYS A 29 7.59 -8.40 1.86
C LYS A 29 7.20 -7.45 2.99
N ALA A 30 5.93 -7.10 3.09
CA ALA A 30 5.40 -6.23 4.13
C ALA A 30 5.31 -6.98 5.48
N THR A 31 5.62 -6.27 6.56
CA THR A 31 5.28 -6.69 7.93
C THR A 31 3.95 -6.07 8.35
N ARG A 32 3.70 -4.82 7.96
CA ARG A 32 2.44 -4.10 8.16
C ARG A 32 1.91 -3.66 6.80
N LEU A 33 0.67 -3.99 6.49
CA LEU A 33 -0.02 -3.61 5.27
C LEU A 33 -1.29 -2.85 5.63
N ILE A 34 -1.40 -1.63 5.15
CA ILE A 34 -2.52 -0.75 5.45
C ILE A 34 -3.23 -0.44 4.14
N VAL A 35 -4.51 -0.76 4.06
CA VAL A 35 -5.33 -0.51 2.87
C VAL A 35 -6.37 0.55 3.21
N ALA A 36 -6.15 1.75 2.67
CA ALA A 36 -7.04 2.89 2.79
C ALA A 36 -8.01 2.99 1.61
N LYS A 37 -9.30 2.82 1.89
CA LYS A 37 -10.44 3.05 0.99
C LYS A 37 -11.22 4.27 1.48
N GLY A 38 -10.64 5.46 1.30
CA GLY A 38 -11.22 6.71 1.79
C GLY A 38 -11.22 6.76 3.32
N LYS A 39 -12.41 6.77 3.94
CA LYS A 39 -12.54 6.73 5.41
C LYS A 39 -12.34 5.33 6.01
N LYS A 40 -12.46 4.28 5.21
CA LYS A 40 -12.26 2.91 5.69
C LYS A 40 -10.79 2.53 5.58
N VAL A 41 -10.20 2.15 6.70
CA VAL A 41 -8.82 1.65 6.77
C VAL A 41 -8.88 0.20 7.22
N ASP A 42 -8.32 -0.70 6.40
CA ASP A 42 -8.15 -2.11 6.72
C ASP A 42 -6.66 -2.38 6.95
N GLU A 43 -6.29 -2.87 8.13
CA GLU A 43 -4.89 -3.22 8.45
C GLU A 43 -4.68 -4.74 8.46
N PHE A 44 -3.57 -5.16 7.88
CA PHE A 44 -3.16 -6.55 7.79
C PHE A 44 -1.70 -6.68 8.21
N ALA A 45 -1.37 -7.78 8.90
CA ALA A 45 0.00 -8.18 9.20
C ALA A 45 0.36 -9.43 8.38
N PRO A 46 0.76 -9.28 7.10
CA PRO A 46 1.01 -10.41 6.23
C PRO A 46 2.15 -11.34 6.73
N GLY A 47 3.16 -10.81 7.43
CA GLY A 47 4.16 -11.63 8.12
C GLY A 47 4.85 -12.68 7.23
N GLY A 48 5.09 -12.36 5.96
CA GLY A 48 5.63 -13.29 4.96
C GLY A 48 4.58 -14.11 4.18
N LYS A 49 3.32 -14.08 4.60
CA LYS A 49 2.17 -14.67 3.90
C LYS A 49 1.38 -13.56 3.21
N ALA A 50 0.90 -13.79 1.99
CA ALA A 50 -0.04 -12.87 1.33
C ALA A 50 -1.45 -13.47 1.45
N PRO A 51 -2.17 -13.22 2.56
CA PRO A 51 -3.52 -13.75 2.70
C PRO A 51 -4.40 -13.18 1.59
N LYS A 52 -5.30 -14.03 1.08
CA LYS A 52 -6.16 -13.67 -0.05
C LYS A 52 -6.94 -12.38 0.19
N ALA A 53 -7.44 -12.19 1.41
CA ALA A 53 -8.15 -10.98 1.83
C ALA A 53 -7.29 -9.70 1.76
N ALA A 54 -6.00 -9.78 2.15
CA ALA A 54 -5.08 -8.66 2.04
C ALA A 54 -4.82 -8.30 0.57
N VAL A 55 -4.52 -9.31 -0.26
CA VAL A 55 -4.30 -9.10 -1.69
C VAL A 55 -5.55 -8.53 -2.35
N ASP A 56 -6.73 -9.09 -2.07
CA ASP A 56 -7.99 -8.59 -2.62
C ASP A 56 -8.31 -7.17 -2.14
N ALA A 57 -7.94 -6.80 -0.90
CA ALA A 57 -8.08 -5.43 -0.41
C ALA A 57 -7.15 -4.45 -1.14
N MET A 58 -5.93 -4.89 -1.50
CA MET A 58 -4.97 -4.07 -2.25
C MET A 58 -5.40 -3.84 -3.71
N LEU A 59 -6.19 -4.73 -4.28
CA LEU A 59 -6.67 -4.62 -5.65
C LEU A 59 -7.90 -3.70 -5.76
N GLY A 60 -7.96 -2.93 -6.84
CA GLY A 60 -9.12 -2.14 -7.23
C GLY A 60 -10.16 -2.95 -8.01
N PRO A 61 -11.28 -2.31 -8.42
CA PRO A 61 -12.38 -2.96 -9.13
C PRO A 61 -11.96 -3.57 -10.48
N THR A 62 -10.87 -3.09 -11.07
CA THR A 62 -10.31 -3.60 -12.34
C THR A 62 -9.27 -4.70 -12.15
N GLY A 63 -9.05 -5.19 -10.92
CA GLY A 63 -8.08 -6.22 -10.60
C GLY A 63 -6.62 -5.75 -10.61
N ASN A 64 -6.38 -4.44 -10.76
CA ASN A 64 -5.06 -3.83 -10.63
C ASN A 64 -4.82 -3.29 -9.23
N LEU A 65 -3.56 -3.20 -8.81
CA LEU A 65 -3.17 -2.59 -7.55
C LEU A 65 -3.72 -1.17 -7.46
N ARG A 66 -4.37 -0.88 -6.33
CA ARG A 66 -4.92 0.45 -6.06
C ARG A 66 -3.77 1.45 -5.86
N ALA A 67 -3.84 2.55 -6.58
CA ALA A 67 -2.95 3.70 -6.37
C ALA A 67 -3.61 4.73 -5.43
N PRO A 68 -2.83 5.56 -4.71
CA PRO A 68 -1.37 5.49 -4.54
C PRO A 68 -0.95 4.27 -3.70
N CYS A 69 0.17 3.62 -4.03
CA CYS A 69 0.76 2.57 -3.21
C CYS A 69 2.16 3.01 -2.78
N LEU A 70 2.43 2.93 -1.48
CA LEU A 70 3.63 3.49 -0.89
C LEU A 70 4.27 2.45 0.01
N VAL A 71 5.56 2.19 -0.20
CA VAL A 71 6.34 1.21 0.56
C VAL A 71 7.36 1.97 1.40
N ALA A 72 7.08 2.10 2.69
CA ALA A 72 7.96 2.72 3.67
C ALA A 72 8.64 1.62 4.49
N GLY A 73 9.83 1.18 4.04
CA GLY A 73 10.57 0.10 4.69
C GLY A 73 9.83 -1.23 4.63
N LYS A 74 9.31 -1.70 5.76
CA LYS A 74 8.48 -2.93 5.87
C LYS A 74 6.98 -2.63 5.98
N THR A 75 6.58 -1.37 5.94
CA THR A 75 5.18 -0.95 5.97
C THR A 75 4.74 -0.61 4.55
N VAL A 76 3.63 -1.20 4.11
CA VAL A 76 3.03 -0.92 2.80
C VAL A 76 1.69 -0.25 3.04
N ILE A 77 1.46 0.87 2.37
CA ILE A 77 0.21 1.63 2.41
C ILE A 77 -0.37 1.62 1.01
N VAL A 78 -1.61 1.18 0.89
CA VAL A 78 -2.34 1.12 -0.38
C VAL A 78 -3.56 2.01 -0.28
N GLY A 79 -3.62 3.02 -1.14
CA GLY A 79 -4.59 4.11 -1.08
C GLY A 79 -4.08 5.30 -0.26
N PHE A 80 -4.98 6.27 -0.09
CA PHE A 80 -4.73 7.50 0.65
C PHE A 80 -5.76 7.64 1.78
N ASN A 81 -5.27 7.99 2.97
CA ASN A 81 -6.05 8.40 4.13
C ASN A 81 -5.21 9.36 4.96
N GLU A 82 -5.79 10.48 5.39
CA GLU A 82 -5.08 11.56 6.07
C GLU A 82 -4.55 11.15 7.45
N ASP A 83 -5.33 10.40 8.23
CA ASP A 83 -4.94 9.90 9.54
C ASP A 83 -3.76 8.93 9.44
N VAL A 84 -3.81 7.98 8.48
CA VAL A 84 -2.73 7.01 8.26
C VAL A 84 -1.45 7.70 7.80
N TYR A 85 -1.56 8.67 6.89
CA TYR A 85 -0.39 9.41 6.42
C TYR A 85 0.19 10.29 7.52
N SER A 86 -0.66 10.87 8.37
CA SER A 86 -0.21 11.63 9.55
C SER A 86 0.38 10.73 10.64
N GLU A 87 -0.07 9.48 10.80
CA GLU A 87 0.56 8.54 11.74
C GLU A 87 1.97 8.15 11.26
N ILE A 88 2.14 7.89 9.96
CA ILE A 88 3.37 7.33 9.41
C ILE A 88 4.39 8.41 9.05
N PHE A 89 3.90 9.55 8.59
CA PHE A 89 4.71 10.68 8.12
C PHE A 89 4.47 11.96 8.92
N GLY A 90 3.58 12.01 9.92
CA GLY A 90 3.38 13.19 10.78
C GLY A 90 4.52 13.43 11.76
#